data_AF-A0A9Q0RNM3-F1
#
_entry.id   AF-A0A9Q0RNM3-F1
#
_cell.length_a   1.000
_cell.length_b   1.000
_cell.length_c   1.000
_cell.angle_alpha   90.00
_cell.angle_beta   90.00
_cell.angle_gamma   90.00
#
_symmetry.space_group_name_H-M   'P 1'
#
loop_
_entity.id
_entity.type
_entity.pdbx_description
1 polymer ?
#
loop_
_entity_poly.entity_id
_entity_poly.type
_entity_poly.pdbx_seq_one_letter_code
_entity_poly.pdbx_strand_id
1 'polypeptide(L)'
;MQRLVIVFVSLVLIGTVKCNWQLVWSDEFNGNHLDENNWKYHTGVHKRNHELEFYTSHRHENVRVENGHLVIEARPEEYQGSNFTSGRLDGKKAWTYGKFEARAKLPSGHNLWPAIWMMPRDSKYGIWAASGEIDIMEFRGDKPHEIMGTIHYGGTWPDNISSTSGVRHYKHDFSQDYHTFALEWEQKRFVALAGTVRCNWQLVWSDEFNGNDLDENNWKYHTGVHKQSHELEFYTSHRHENVRVENGNLVIEARPEEYQGSNFTSGRLNGK
;
A
#
# COMPACT_ATOMS: atom_id res chain seq x y z
N MET A 1 -20.23 56.08 29.11
CA MET A 1 -19.78 54.67 29.04
C MET A 1 -19.30 54.39 27.64
N GLN A 2 -17.99 54.38 27.42
CA GLN A 2 -17.39 54.03 26.14
C GLN A 2 -17.08 52.53 26.15
N ARG A 3 -17.66 51.77 25.21
CA ARG A 3 -17.36 50.35 25.01
C ARG A 3 -16.20 50.24 24.02
N LEU A 4 -15.09 49.68 24.48
CA LEU A 4 -14.00 49.22 23.63
C LEU A 4 -14.40 47.85 23.07
N VAL A 5 -14.56 47.74 21.75
CA VAL A 5 -14.72 46.47 21.05
C VAL A 5 -13.37 46.14 20.43
N ILE A 6 -12.68 45.14 20.97
CA ILE A 6 -11.47 44.58 20.35
C ILE A 6 -11.95 43.48 19.39
N VAL A 7 -11.84 43.73 18.09
CA VAL A 7 -12.01 42.69 17.07
C VAL A 7 -10.64 42.05 16.87
N PHE A 8 -10.45 40.84 17.38
CA PHE A 8 -9.37 39.97 16.91
C PHE A 8 -9.75 39.45 15.53
N VAL A 9 -9.15 40.01 14.47
CA VAL A 9 -9.09 39.32 13.18
C VAL A 9 -7.94 38.34 13.29
N SER A 10 -8.24 37.08 13.64
CA SER A 10 -7.29 36.01 13.32
C SER A 10 -7.33 35.83 11.81
N LEU A 11 -6.30 36.33 11.13
CA LEU A 11 -6.01 35.84 9.79
C LEU A 11 -5.53 34.40 9.97
N VAL A 12 -6.46 33.45 9.92
CA VAL A 12 -6.11 32.06 9.66
C VAL A 12 -5.67 32.05 8.19
N LEU A 13 -4.36 32.15 7.97
CA LEU A 13 -3.79 31.62 6.74
C LEU A 13 -4.14 30.13 6.72
N ILE A 14 -5.22 29.79 6.02
CA ILE A 14 -5.45 28.42 5.57
C ILE A 14 -4.37 28.20 4.51
N GLY A 15 -3.16 27.87 4.97
CA GLY A 15 -2.15 27.31 4.11
C GLY A 15 -2.74 26.02 3.57
N THR A 16 -3.22 26.04 2.33
CA THR A 16 -3.39 24.82 1.58
C THR A 16 -2.03 24.14 1.57
N VAL A 17 -1.87 23.05 2.31
CA VAL A 17 -0.71 22.16 2.13
C VAL A 17 -0.78 21.70 0.68
N LYS A 18 -0.02 22.37 -0.19
CA LYS A 18 0.20 21.88 -1.54
C LYS A 18 1.04 20.61 -1.37
N CYS A 19 0.45 19.46 -1.70
CA CYS A 19 1.24 18.29 -2.02
C CYS A 19 2.13 18.66 -3.21
N ASN A 20 3.39 19.01 -2.97
CA ASN A 20 4.36 19.29 -4.02
C ASN A 20 4.88 17.98 -4.61
N TRP A 21 3.98 17.11 -5.07
CA TRP A 21 4.36 15.99 -5.93
C TRP A 21 4.69 16.55 -7.30
N GLN A 22 5.89 16.27 -7.78
CA GLN A 22 6.27 16.54 -9.16
C GLN A 22 6.04 15.26 -9.97
N LEU A 23 5.27 15.38 -11.05
CA LEU A 23 5.12 14.27 -12.00
C LEU A 23 6.48 14.01 -12.67
N VAL A 24 7.01 12.81 -12.47
CA VAL A 24 8.29 12.39 -13.08
C VAL A 24 8.11 11.44 -14.25
N TRP A 25 6.94 10.78 -14.33
CA TRP A 25 6.59 9.86 -15.41
C TRP A 25 5.08 9.59 -15.40
N SER A 26 4.49 9.46 -16.58
CA SER A 26 3.16 8.87 -16.78
C SER A 26 3.06 8.25 -18.17
N ASP A 27 2.05 7.41 -18.34
CA ASP A 27 1.58 6.95 -19.64
C ASP A 27 0.05 7.11 -19.67
N GLU A 28 -0.43 8.00 -20.52
CA GLU A 28 -1.85 8.30 -20.68
C GLU A 28 -2.51 7.42 -21.76
N PHE A 29 -1.76 6.51 -22.40
CA PHE A 29 -2.24 5.61 -23.45
C PHE A 29 -2.97 6.32 -24.60
N ASN A 30 -2.54 7.54 -24.96
CA ASN A 30 -3.12 8.35 -26.04
C ASN A 30 -2.62 7.96 -27.44
N GLY A 31 -1.67 7.02 -27.54
CA GLY A 31 -1.16 6.52 -28.81
C GLY A 31 -2.11 5.53 -29.48
N ASN A 32 -1.74 5.05 -30.67
CA ASN A 32 -2.48 4.01 -31.39
C ASN A 32 -2.01 2.57 -31.06
N HIS A 33 -0.95 2.45 -30.27
CA HIS A 33 -0.34 1.19 -29.85
C HIS A 33 0.34 1.37 -28.50
N LEU A 34 0.64 0.25 -27.84
CA LEU A 34 1.40 0.24 -26.60
C LEU A 34 2.81 0.80 -26.85
N ASP A 35 3.25 1.77 -26.05
CA ASP A 35 4.65 2.23 -26.11
C ASP A 35 5.57 1.19 -25.48
N GLU A 36 6.17 0.35 -26.33
CA GLU A 36 7.12 -0.66 -25.89
C GLU A 36 8.42 -0.06 -25.33
N ASN A 37 8.67 1.26 -25.38
CA ASN A 37 9.76 1.87 -24.60
C ASN A 37 9.41 1.96 -23.10
N ASN A 38 8.13 1.98 -22.77
CA ASN A 38 7.62 2.04 -21.41
C ASN A 38 7.24 0.65 -20.88
N TRP A 39 6.71 -0.23 -21.74
CA TRP A 39 6.10 -1.49 -21.33
C TRP A 39 6.74 -2.70 -22.01
N LYS A 40 6.70 -3.84 -21.34
CA LYS A 40 7.14 -5.13 -21.87
C LYS A 40 6.05 -6.17 -21.66
N TYR A 41 5.75 -6.94 -22.69
CA TYR A 41 4.89 -8.12 -22.56
C TYR A 41 5.53 -9.21 -21.72
N HIS A 42 4.77 -9.76 -20.78
CA HIS A 42 5.05 -11.06 -20.20
C HIS A 42 4.30 -12.12 -21.00
N THR A 43 4.97 -13.19 -21.43
CA THR A 43 4.37 -14.20 -22.31
C THR A 43 4.59 -15.59 -21.77
N GLY A 44 3.55 -16.44 -21.85
CA GLY A 44 3.57 -17.83 -21.41
C GLY A 44 2.61 -18.10 -20.25
N VAL A 45 2.70 -19.33 -19.74
CA VAL A 45 1.87 -19.81 -18.61
C VAL A 45 2.62 -19.59 -17.29
N HIS A 46 1.93 -19.04 -16.31
CA HIS A 46 2.49 -18.87 -14.97
C HIS A 46 2.20 -20.11 -14.10
N LYS A 47 3.01 -21.16 -14.28
CA LYS A 47 2.79 -22.49 -13.67
C LYS A 47 2.86 -22.53 -12.13
N ARG A 48 3.33 -21.46 -11.48
CA ARG A 48 3.56 -21.44 -10.02
C ARG A 48 2.31 -21.10 -9.21
N ASN A 49 1.31 -20.46 -9.83
CA ASN A 49 0.16 -19.90 -9.11
C ASN A 49 -1.18 -20.54 -9.49
N HIS A 50 -1.16 -21.67 -10.21
CA HIS A 50 -2.37 -22.31 -10.76
C HIS A 50 -3.23 -21.39 -11.66
N GLU A 51 -2.60 -20.36 -12.22
CA GLU A 51 -3.17 -19.51 -13.27
C GLU A 51 -3.49 -20.38 -14.51
N LEU A 52 -4.68 -20.18 -15.09
CA LEU A 52 -5.22 -21.04 -16.16
C LEU A 52 -4.91 -20.50 -17.56
N GLU A 53 -4.54 -19.24 -17.63
CA GLU A 53 -4.36 -18.48 -18.84
C GLU A 53 -2.95 -18.62 -19.41
N PHE A 54 -2.87 -18.40 -20.72
CA PHE A 54 -1.63 -18.08 -21.40
C PHE A 54 -1.56 -16.57 -21.60
N TYR A 55 -0.56 -15.90 -21.02
CA TYR A 55 -0.31 -14.50 -21.32
C TYR A 55 0.27 -14.36 -22.73
N THR A 56 -0.39 -13.57 -23.57
CA THR A 56 0.01 -13.39 -24.96
C THR A 56 0.86 -12.12 -25.15
N SER A 57 1.59 -12.06 -26.25
CA SER A 57 2.28 -10.84 -26.72
C SER A 57 1.76 -10.46 -28.10
N HIS A 58 1.67 -9.16 -28.35
CA HIS A 58 1.27 -8.57 -29.64
C HIS A 58 -0.07 -9.06 -30.22
N ARG A 59 -0.96 -9.61 -29.38
CA ARG A 59 -2.33 -9.97 -29.74
C ARG A 59 -3.28 -8.87 -29.31
N HIS A 60 -3.90 -8.23 -30.28
CA HIS A 60 -4.84 -7.13 -30.08
C HIS A 60 -6.07 -7.57 -29.25
N GLU A 61 -6.44 -8.85 -29.31
CA GLU A 61 -7.55 -9.41 -28.54
C GLU A 61 -7.31 -9.39 -27.03
N ASN A 62 -6.05 -9.47 -26.58
CA ASN A 62 -5.71 -9.52 -25.15
C ASN A 62 -5.13 -8.22 -24.64
N VAL A 63 -4.33 -7.50 -25.43
CA VAL A 63 -3.69 -6.26 -25.02
C VAL A 63 -3.71 -5.27 -26.17
N ARG A 64 -4.34 -4.12 -25.95
CA ARG A 64 -4.41 -3.04 -26.94
C ARG A 64 -4.52 -1.67 -26.28
N VAL A 65 -4.14 -0.64 -27.02
CA VAL A 65 -4.49 0.73 -26.68
C VAL A 65 -5.69 1.12 -27.53
N GLU A 66 -6.78 1.51 -26.88
CA GLU A 66 -8.05 1.83 -27.53
C GLU A 66 -8.72 2.99 -26.79
N ASN A 67 -9.11 4.04 -27.53
CA ASN A 67 -9.83 5.20 -27.00
C ASN A 67 -9.16 5.87 -25.78
N GLY A 68 -7.83 6.00 -25.78
CA GLY A 68 -7.09 6.60 -24.66
C GLY A 68 -6.92 5.68 -23.44
N HIS A 69 -7.09 4.36 -23.61
CA HIS A 69 -6.98 3.39 -22.54
C HIS A 69 -6.11 2.21 -22.95
N LEU A 70 -5.31 1.72 -22.00
CA LEU A 70 -4.80 0.36 -22.05
C LEU A 70 -5.95 -0.60 -21.71
N VAL A 71 -6.25 -1.50 -22.65
CA VAL A 71 -7.21 -2.60 -22.46
C VAL A 71 -6.44 -3.90 -22.31
N ILE A 72 -6.65 -4.57 -21.17
CA ILE A 72 -6.20 -5.94 -20.93
C ILE A 72 -7.44 -6.80 -20.81
N GLU A 73 -7.55 -7.82 -21.66
CA GLU A 73 -8.75 -8.63 -21.81
C GLU A 73 -8.43 -10.12 -21.70
N ALA A 74 -9.03 -10.75 -20.69
CA ALA A 74 -9.02 -12.20 -20.53
C ALA A 74 -10.12 -12.83 -21.39
N ARG A 75 -9.79 -13.91 -22.12
CA ARG A 75 -10.71 -14.55 -23.08
C ARG A 75 -10.73 -16.07 -22.90
N PRO A 76 -11.91 -16.72 -22.93
CA PRO A 76 -12.01 -18.17 -22.99
C PRO A 76 -11.71 -18.64 -24.42
N GLU A 77 -10.49 -19.09 -24.68
CA GLU A 77 -10.06 -19.63 -25.96
C GLU A 77 -8.93 -20.64 -25.76
N GLU A 78 -8.90 -21.68 -26.58
CA GLU A 78 -7.77 -22.60 -26.60
C GLU A 78 -6.57 -21.95 -27.30
N TYR A 79 -5.47 -21.78 -26.55
CA TYR A 79 -4.25 -21.19 -27.08
C TYR A 79 -3.02 -21.77 -26.38
N GLN A 80 -2.10 -22.34 -27.16
CA GLN A 80 -0.82 -22.87 -26.66
C GLN A 80 -0.97 -23.86 -25.48
N GLY A 81 -2.06 -24.64 -25.45
CA GLY A 81 -2.35 -25.62 -24.41
C GLY A 81 -3.06 -25.08 -23.16
N SER A 82 -3.43 -23.80 -23.14
CA SER A 82 -4.30 -23.19 -22.13
C SER A 82 -5.71 -23.00 -22.67
N ASN A 83 -6.72 -22.99 -21.78
CA ASN A 83 -8.14 -22.76 -22.13
C ASN A 83 -8.54 -21.28 -22.04
N PHE A 84 -7.60 -20.43 -21.63
CA PHE A 84 -7.81 -18.99 -21.51
C PHE A 84 -6.57 -18.26 -22.01
N THR A 85 -6.76 -17.04 -22.51
CA THR A 85 -5.69 -16.09 -22.78
C THR A 85 -5.91 -14.80 -22.00
N SER A 86 -4.83 -14.09 -21.71
CA SER A 86 -4.87 -12.79 -21.03
C SER A 86 -3.65 -11.95 -21.39
N GLY A 87 -3.54 -10.77 -20.80
CA GLY A 87 -2.40 -9.87 -20.93
C GLY A 87 -1.73 -9.58 -19.59
N ARG A 88 -0.41 -9.52 -19.60
CA ARG A 88 0.41 -9.00 -18.50
C ARG A 88 1.50 -8.13 -19.08
N LEU A 89 1.65 -6.94 -18.50
CA LEU A 89 2.67 -5.97 -18.88
C LEU A 89 3.53 -5.61 -17.67
N ASP A 90 4.84 -5.62 -17.86
CA ASP A 90 5.80 -5.12 -16.88
C ASP A 90 6.32 -3.74 -17.33
N GLY A 91 6.34 -2.78 -16.42
CA GLY A 91 6.94 -1.45 -16.68
C GLY A 91 8.47 -1.53 -16.77
N LYS A 92 9.07 -0.76 -17.67
CA LYS A 92 10.54 -0.70 -17.87
C LYS A 92 11.25 0.31 -16.97
N LYS A 93 10.48 1.16 -16.31
CA LYS A 93 10.96 2.16 -15.34
C LYS A 93 10.81 1.62 -13.93
N ALA A 94 11.65 2.09 -13.03
CA ALA A 94 11.64 1.71 -11.62
C ALA A 94 11.92 2.94 -10.77
N TRP A 95 11.23 3.05 -9.65
CA TRP A 95 11.41 4.10 -8.66
C TRP A 95 11.44 3.48 -7.28
N THR A 96 12.17 4.13 -6.38
CA THR A 96 12.12 3.86 -4.95
C THR A 96 11.52 5.08 -4.30
N TYR A 97 10.43 4.87 -3.58
CA TYR A 97 9.59 5.92 -2.99
C TYR A 97 8.87 6.80 -4.02
N GLY A 98 7.81 7.44 -3.55
CA GLY A 98 6.96 8.32 -4.33
C GLY A 98 5.48 7.94 -4.25
N LYS A 99 4.69 8.61 -5.08
CA LYS A 99 3.28 8.32 -5.28
C LYS A 99 3.08 7.64 -6.63
N PHE A 100 2.46 6.47 -6.62
CA PHE A 100 2.12 5.69 -7.80
C PHE A 100 0.60 5.68 -7.94
N GLU A 101 0.08 6.02 -9.11
CA GLU A 101 -1.37 6.06 -9.35
C GLU A 101 -1.72 5.34 -10.64
N ALA A 102 -2.79 4.57 -10.61
CA ALA A 102 -3.40 3.95 -11.78
C ALA A 102 -4.91 4.16 -11.73
N ARG A 103 -5.48 4.70 -12.82
CA ARG A 103 -6.92 4.85 -12.97
C ARG A 103 -7.47 3.72 -13.83
N ALA A 104 -8.25 2.83 -13.24
CA ALA A 104 -8.74 1.62 -13.89
C ALA A 104 -10.22 1.35 -13.58
N LYS A 105 -10.93 0.76 -14.54
CA LYS A 105 -12.22 0.10 -14.34
C LYS A 105 -11.99 -1.40 -14.39
N LEU A 106 -12.46 -2.13 -13.38
CA LEU A 106 -12.13 -3.54 -13.23
C LEU A 106 -13.18 -4.44 -13.89
N PRO A 107 -12.82 -5.61 -14.45
CA PRO A 107 -13.81 -6.52 -15.03
C PRO A 107 -14.57 -7.31 -13.97
N SER A 108 -15.90 -7.38 -14.06
CA SER A 108 -16.70 -8.32 -13.28
C SER A 108 -16.78 -9.70 -13.96
N GLY A 109 -16.68 -10.78 -13.20
CA GLY A 109 -16.79 -12.14 -13.75
C GLY A 109 -16.15 -13.20 -12.86
N HIS A 110 -16.62 -14.43 -12.96
CA HIS A 110 -16.05 -15.56 -12.23
C HIS A 110 -14.60 -15.81 -12.65
N ASN A 111 -13.73 -16.08 -11.67
CA ASN A 111 -12.31 -16.42 -11.84
C ASN A 111 -11.46 -15.34 -12.53
N LEU A 112 -11.91 -14.08 -12.55
CA LEU A 112 -11.06 -12.96 -12.96
C LEU A 112 -10.30 -12.41 -11.75
N TRP A 113 -8.99 -12.22 -11.90
CA TRP A 113 -8.10 -11.68 -10.87
C TRP A 113 -7.18 -10.60 -11.45
N PRO A 114 -7.71 -9.42 -11.80
CA PRO A 114 -6.87 -8.29 -12.19
C PRO A 114 -6.04 -7.80 -11.00
N ALA A 115 -4.81 -7.39 -11.27
CA ALA A 115 -3.89 -6.85 -10.27
C ALA A 115 -3.10 -5.65 -10.82
N ILE A 116 -2.81 -4.70 -9.94
CA ILE A 116 -1.86 -3.60 -10.15
C ILE A 116 -0.85 -3.70 -9.02
N TRP A 117 0.39 -4.02 -9.37
CA TRP A 117 1.41 -4.43 -8.42
C TRP A 117 2.80 -4.04 -8.92
N MET A 118 3.77 -4.11 -8.02
CA MET A 118 5.15 -3.70 -8.27
C MET A 118 6.11 -4.79 -7.80
N MET A 119 7.10 -5.05 -8.64
CA MET A 119 8.23 -5.94 -8.36
C MET A 119 9.53 -5.14 -8.28
N PRO A 120 10.52 -5.61 -7.48
CA PRO A 120 11.84 -5.04 -7.49
C PRO A 120 12.47 -5.22 -8.87
N ARG A 121 13.17 -4.19 -9.35
CA ARG A 121 13.98 -4.28 -10.58
C ARG A 121 15.10 -5.30 -10.44
N ASP A 122 15.72 -5.33 -9.25
CA ASP A 122 16.87 -6.17 -8.94
C ASP A 122 16.56 -7.04 -7.72
N SER A 123 16.87 -8.34 -7.80
CA SER A 123 16.71 -9.29 -6.69
C SER A 123 17.83 -9.20 -5.64
N LYS A 124 18.05 -7.99 -5.09
CA LYS A 124 19.19 -7.66 -4.22
C LYS A 124 19.28 -8.51 -2.95
N TYR A 125 18.14 -8.92 -2.41
CA TYR A 125 18.05 -9.64 -1.13
C TYR A 125 17.74 -11.14 -1.32
N GLY A 126 17.79 -11.64 -2.55
CA GLY A 126 17.44 -13.01 -2.93
C GLY A 126 16.24 -13.06 -3.88
N ILE A 127 15.87 -14.27 -4.31
CA ILE A 127 14.66 -14.46 -5.12
C ILE A 127 13.40 -14.07 -4.33
N TRP A 128 12.26 -14.04 -5.01
CA TRP A 128 10.99 -13.80 -4.35
C TRP A 128 10.77 -14.72 -3.12
N ALA A 129 10.24 -14.24 -1.99
CA ALA A 129 9.80 -12.86 -1.73
C ALA A 129 10.87 -11.97 -1.07
N ALA A 130 12.11 -12.45 -0.93
CA ALA A 130 13.13 -11.79 -0.13
C ALA A 130 13.48 -10.37 -0.63
N SER A 131 13.37 -10.13 -1.94
CA SER A 131 13.57 -8.80 -2.54
C SER A 131 12.31 -7.92 -2.58
N GLY A 132 11.17 -8.43 -2.11
CA GLY A 132 9.92 -7.70 -2.01
C GLY A 132 8.93 -7.93 -3.15
N GLU A 133 7.67 -7.66 -2.87
CA GLU A 133 6.55 -7.48 -3.80
C GLU A 133 5.54 -6.53 -3.16
N ILE A 134 4.92 -5.67 -3.96
CA ILE A 134 3.93 -4.70 -3.49
C ILE A 134 2.69 -4.75 -4.37
N ASP A 135 1.60 -5.29 -3.84
CA ASP A 135 0.30 -5.33 -4.48
C ASP A 135 -0.51 -4.10 -4.08
N ILE A 136 -0.58 -3.12 -4.99
CA ILE A 136 -1.34 -1.88 -4.78
C ILE A 136 -2.84 -2.19 -4.81
N MET A 137 -3.25 -3.08 -5.71
CA MET A 137 -4.62 -3.52 -5.88
C MET A 137 -4.63 -4.95 -6.39
N GLU A 138 -5.28 -5.83 -5.64
CA GLU A 138 -5.80 -7.10 -6.09
C GLU A 138 -7.33 -7.08 -5.98
N PHE A 139 -7.98 -7.71 -6.95
CA PHE A 139 -9.43 -7.73 -7.04
C PHE A 139 -9.91 -9.07 -7.56
N ARG A 140 -11.08 -9.48 -7.08
CA ARG A 140 -11.77 -10.68 -7.55
C ARG A 140 -13.04 -10.29 -8.31
N GLY A 141 -13.14 -10.70 -9.57
CA GLY A 141 -14.27 -10.36 -10.43
C GLY A 141 -15.63 -10.87 -9.94
N ASP A 142 -15.65 -11.89 -9.08
CA ASP A 142 -16.85 -12.41 -8.41
C ASP A 142 -17.18 -11.68 -7.09
N LYS A 143 -16.33 -10.73 -6.67
CA LYS A 143 -16.45 -9.89 -5.47
C LYS A 143 -16.23 -8.42 -5.82
N PRO A 144 -17.14 -7.81 -6.61
CA PRO A 144 -16.90 -6.52 -7.22
C PRO A 144 -16.86 -5.32 -6.26
N HIS A 145 -17.11 -5.54 -4.97
CA HIS A 145 -17.08 -4.56 -3.89
C HIS A 145 -15.83 -4.68 -3.00
N GLU A 146 -14.92 -5.60 -3.31
CA GLU A 146 -13.80 -5.99 -2.48
C GLU A 146 -12.47 -5.66 -3.15
N ILE A 147 -11.57 -5.01 -2.41
CA ILE A 147 -10.18 -4.76 -2.82
C ILE A 147 -9.24 -5.28 -1.74
N MET A 148 -8.10 -5.80 -2.17
CA MET A 148 -7.01 -6.23 -1.30
C MET A 148 -5.73 -5.52 -1.73
N GLY A 149 -4.86 -5.24 -0.76
CA GLY A 149 -3.49 -4.85 -1.00
C GLY A 149 -2.58 -5.64 -0.07
N THR A 150 -1.42 -6.04 -0.58
CA THR A 150 -0.51 -6.96 0.10
C THR A 150 0.92 -6.50 -0.12
N ILE A 151 1.76 -6.67 0.89
CA ILE A 151 3.21 -6.59 0.73
C ILE A 151 3.81 -7.94 1.09
N HIS A 152 4.69 -8.45 0.24
CA HIS A 152 5.45 -9.68 0.50
C HIS A 152 6.91 -9.33 0.73
N TYR A 153 7.52 -9.93 1.76
CA TYR A 153 8.90 -9.66 2.18
C TYR A 153 9.44 -10.82 3.03
N GLY A 154 10.58 -10.64 3.69
CA GLY A 154 11.16 -11.64 4.58
C GLY A 154 12.15 -12.55 3.85
N GLY A 155 12.03 -13.86 4.03
CA GLY A 155 12.89 -14.83 3.36
C GLY A 155 12.40 -15.24 1.98
N THR A 156 13.15 -16.11 1.33
CA THR A 156 12.67 -16.87 0.17
C THR A 156 11.66 -17.92 0.64
N TRP A 157 10.74 -18.35 -0.22
CA TRP A 157 9.81 -19.43 0.12
C TRP A 157 10.55 -20.64 0.75
N PRO A 158 10.05 -21.23 1.85
CA PRO A 158 8.78 -20.94 2.53
C PRO A 158 8.84 -19.86 3.62
N ASP A 159 9.99 -19.22 3.82
CA ASP A 159 10.23 -18.26 4.91
C ASP A 159 9.77 -16.82 4.57
N ASN A 160 9.02 -16.66 3.48
CA ASN A 160 8.42 -15.38 3.13
C ASN A 160 7.29 -15.02 4.11
N ILE A 161 7.16 -13.73 4.38
CA ILE A 161 6.11 -13.15 5.21
C ILE A 161 5.30 -12.19 4.34
N SER A 162 4.04 -11.99 4.69
CA SER A 162 3.19 -10.98 4.07
C SER A 162 2.46 -10.15 5.11
N SER A 163 2.29 -8.86 4.82
CA SER A 163 1.34 -8.00 5.53
C SER A 163 0.25 -7.58 4.55
N THR A 164 -1.01 -7.84 4.90
CA THR A 164 -2.17 -7.53 4.05
C THR A 164 -3.01 -6.42 4.67
N SER A 165 -3.65 -5.61 3.83
CA SER A 165 -4.70 -4.69 4.26
C SER A 165 -5.94 -5.40 4.79
N GLY A 166 -6.02 -6.73 4.61
CA GLY A 166 -7.25 -7.51 4.64
C GLY A 166 -8.14 -7.18 3.44
N VAL A 167 -9.27 -7.88 3.33
CA VAL A 167 -10.32 -7.53 2.37
C VAL A 167 -11.01 -6.25 2.80
N ARG A 168 -10.96 -5.22 1.95
CA ARG A 168 -11.66 -3.95 2.16
C ARG A 168 -12.95 -3.94 1.36
N HIS A 169 -14.06 -3.76 2.06
CA HIS A 169 -15.39 -3.70 1.45
C HIS A 169 -15.80 -2.25 1.20
N TYR A 170 -16.30 -1.98 0.01
CA TYR A 170 -16.80 -0.68 -0.41
C TYR A 170 -18.28 -0.75 -0.78
N LYS A 171 -18.99 0.37 -0.64
CA LYS A 171 -20.41 0.45 -1.02
C LYS A 171 -20.62 0.44 -2.54
N HIS A 172 -19.63 0.89 -3.30
CA HIS A 172 -19.67 0.94 -4.76
C HIS A 172 -19.05 -0.32 -5.36
N ASP A 173 -19.44 -0.61 -6.59
CA ASP A 173 -18.94 -1.72 -7.41
C ASP A 173 -17.84 -1.19 -8.34
N PHE A 174 -16.62 -1.76 -8.24
CA PHE A 174 -15.44 -1.31 -9.00
C PHE A 174 -15.48 -1.67 -10.50
N SER A 175 -16.47 -2.43 -10.94
CA SER A 175 -16.70 -2.76 -12.34
C SER A 175 -17.57 -1.75 -13.08
N GLN A 176 -18.29 -0.89 -12.35
CA GLN A 176 -19.25 0.04 -12.92
C GLN A 176 -18.61 1.33 -13.43
N ASP A 177 -17.49 1.77 -12.83
CA ASP A 177 -16.80 3.00 -13.20
C ASP A 177 -15.29 2.87 -13.03
N TYR A 178 -14.55 3.88 -13.48
CA TYR A 178 -13.13 4.00 -13.26
C TYR A 178 -12.84 4.53 -11.86
N HIS A 179 -11.90 3.88 -11.18
CA HIS A 179 -11.41 4.25 -9.86
C HIS A 179 -9.91 4.49 -9.90
N THR A 180 -9.40 5.32 -9.00
CA THR A 180 -7.95 5.51 -8.84
C THR A 180 -7.45 4.60 -7.73
N PHE A 181 -6.44 3.81 -8.05
CA PHE A 181 -5.68 3.00 -7.10
C PHE A 181 -4.33 3.66 -6.93
N ALA A 182 -3.95 3.92 -5.69
CA ALA A 182 -2.75 4.68 -5.40
C ALA A 182 -1.93 4.06 -4.29
N LEU A 183 -0.63 4.23 -4.40
CA LEU A 183 0.35 3.94 -3.37
C LEU A 183 1.14 5.21 -3.06
N GLU A 184 1.16 5.62 -1.80
CA GLU A 184 2.18 6.50 -1.26
C GLU A 184 3.22 5.66 -0.53
N TRP A 185 4.45 5.69 -1.04
CA TRP A 185 5.57 4.94 -0.52
C TRP A 185 6.69 5.88 -0.11
N GLU A 186 7.03 5.86 1.17
CA GLU A 186 8.13 6.61 1.77
C GLU A 186 9.02 5.63 2.55
N GLN A 187 10.22 6.07 2.92
CA GLN A 187 11.21 5.23 3.60
C GLN A 187 10.69 4.56 4.88
N LYS A 188 9.75 5.18 5.58
CA LYS A 188 9.18 4.70 6.86
C LYS A 188 7.66 4.51 6.83
N ARG A 189 7.00 4.82 5.72
CA ARG A 189 5.53 4.85 5.62
C ARG A 189 5.07 4.26 4.30
N PHE A 190 4.03 3.44 4.38
CA PHE A 190 3.42 2.79 3.23
C PHE A 190 1.90 2.92 3.34
N VAL A 191 1.24 3.49 2.32
CA VAL A 191 -0.22 3.67 2.29
C VAL A 191 -0.77 3.33 0.92
N ALA A 192 -1.59 2.27 0.84
CA ALA A 192 -2.36 1.92 -0.35
C ALA A 192 -3.82 2.41 -0.25
N LEU A 193 -4.37 2.93 -1.34
CA LEU A 193 -5.66 3.59 -1.42
C LEU A 193 -6.47 3.13 -2.65
N ALA A 194 -7.79 2.97 -2.51
CA ALA A 194 -8.73 2.74 -3.61
C ALA A 194 -9.87 3.77 -3.57
N GLY A 195 -10.12 4.46 -4.69
CA GLY A 195 -11.20 5.45 -4.84
C GLY A 195 -10.74 6.78 -5.44
N THR A 196 -11.46 7.87 -5.19
CA THR A 196 -11.02 9.21 -5.60
C THR A 196 -9.94 9.71 -4.64
N VAL A 197 -8.69 9.73 -5.09
CA VAL A 197 -7.59 10.35 -4.34
C VAL A 197 -7.72 11.87 -4.49
N ARG A 198 -8.26 12.54 -3.46
CA ARG A 198 -8.29 14.01 -3.40
C ARG A 198 -7.15 14.48 -2.51
N CYS A 199 -6.43 15.53 -2.91
CA CYS A 199 -5.43 16.21 -2.08
C CYS A 199 -6.01 16.94 -0.84
N ASN A 200 -7.21 16.57 -0.39
CA ASN A 200 -7.81 17.06 0.84
C ASN A 200 -7.79 15.94 1.87
N TRP A 201 -6.61 15.67 2.41
CA TRP A 201 -6.50 14.98 3.69
C TRP A 201 -6.54 16.01 4.80
N GLN A 202 -7.40 15.79 5.78
CA GLN A 202 -7.19 16.33 7.12
C GLN A 202 -6.33 15.29 7.84
N LEU A 203 -5.12 15.69 8.24
CA LEU A 203 -4.30 14.93 9.17
C LEU A 203 -5.12 14.73 10.44
N VAL A 204 -5.61 13.50 10.66
CA VAL A 204 -6.42 13.21 11.85
C VAL A 204 -5.52 12.98 13.05
N TRP A 205 -4.27 12.53 12.82
CA TRP A 205 -3.25 12.32 13.84
C TRP A 205 -1.87 12.00 13.22
N SER A 206 -0.79 12.65 13.68
CA SER A 206 0.60 12.20 13.55
C SER A 206 1.44 12.72 14.71
N ASP A 207 2.55 12.05 15.00
CA ASP A 207 3.61 12.55 15.85
C ASP A 207 4.92 12.40 15.11
N GLU A 208 5.58 13.52 14.86
CA GLU A 208 6.85 13.58 14.13
C GLU A 208 8.05 13.27 15.04
N PHE A 209 7.82 13.07 16.34
CA PHE A 209 8.83 12.81 17.37
C PHE A 209 9.96 13.86 17.36
N ASN A 210 9.60 15.11 17.03
CA ASN A 210 10.54 16.24 16.92
C ASN A 210 10.96 16.83 18.28
N GLY A 211 10.67 16.14 19.38
CA GLY A 211 11.02 16.51 20.76
C GLY A 211 11.97 15.52 21.42
N ASN A 212 12.40 15.82 22.64
CA ASN A 212 13.22 14.91 23.44
C ASN A 212 12.38 13.86 24.19
N ASP A 213 11.06 14.04 24.21
CA ASP A 213 10.11 13.23 24.97
C ASP A 213 8.90 12.86 24.11
N LEU A 214 8.18 11.81 24.53
CA LEU A 214 6.93 11.39 23.90
C LEU A 214 5.82 12.43 24.14
N ASP A 215 5.11 12.86 23.10
CA ASP A 215 3.95 13.73 23.28
C ASP A 215 2.75 12.93 23.78
N GLU A 216 2.51 12.96 25.09
CA GLU A 216 1.38 12.28 25.72
C GLU A 216 0.01 12.88 25.36
N ASN A 217 -0.06 14.01 24.65
CA ASN A 217 -1.32 14.44 24.04
C ASN A 217 -1.68 13.55 22.83
N ASN A 218 -0.66 13.02 22.15
CA ASN A 218 -0.81 12.14 20.99
C ASN A 218 -0.77 10.67 21.36
N TRP A 219 -0.11 10.32 22.47
CA TRP A 219 0.11 8.93 22.87
C TRP A 219 -0.43 8.61 24.26
N LYS A 220 -0.89 7.37 24.43
CA LYS A 220 -1.30 6.83 25.72
C LYS A 220 -0.52 5.56 26.01
N TYR A 221 0.19 5.55 27.14
CA TYR A 221 0.80 4.33 27.66
C TYR A 221 -0.25 3.27 28.01
N HIS A 222 0.06 2.04 27.66
CA HIS A 222 -0.61 0.86 28.18
C HIS A 222 0.29 0.25 29.25
N THR A 223 -0.25 0.06 30.46
CA THR A 223 0.51 -0.47 31.61
C THR A 223 -0.08 -1.80 32.06
N GLY A 224 0.77 -2.77 32.34
CA GLY A 224 0.39 -4.09 32.84
C GLY A 224 0.68 -5.23 31.88
N VAL A 225 0.20 -6.42 32.23
CA VAL A 225 0.38 -7.66 31.46
C VAL A 225 -0.83 -7.88 30.56
N HIS A 226 -0.60 -8.19 29.29
CA HIS A 226 -1.67 -8.55 28.37
C HIS A 226 -2.01 -10.05 28.51
N LYS A 227 -2.91 -10.38 29.45
CA LYS A 227 -3.22 -11.77 29.85
C LYS A 227 -3.78 -12.70 28.75
N GLN A 228 -4.11 -12.17 27.57
CA GLN A 228 -4.71 -12.95 26.48
C GLN A 228 -3.69 -13.41 25.42
N SER A 229 -2.51 -12.82 25.40
CA SER A 229 -1.37 -13.30 24.64
C SER A 229 -0.40 -13.95 25.63
N HIS A 230 0.29 -15.01 25.24
CA HIS A 230 1.33 -15.64 26.07
C HIS A 230 2.58 -14.76 26.20
N GLU A 231 2.41 -13.44 26.32
CA GLU A 231 3.45 -12.44 26.48
C GLU A 231 4.09 -12.55 27.87
N LEU A 232 5.41 -12.56 27.89
CA LEU A 232 6.24 -12.67 29.10
C LEU A 232 6.60 -11.28 29.68
N GLU A 233 6.04 -10.22 29.12
CA GLU A 233 6.40 -8.82 29.35
C GLU A 233 5.36 -8.10 30.20
N PHE A 234 5.83 -7.26 31.12
CA PHE A 234 5.02 -6.25 31.78
C PHE A 234 5.21 -4.90 31.09
N TYR A 235 4.14 -4.34 30.53
CA TYR A 235 4.22 -3.02 29.90
C TYR A 235 4.30 -1.92 30.94
N THR A 236 5.29 -1.04 30.81
CA THR A 236 5.55 0.06 31.73
C THR A 236 5.22 1.40 31.08
N SER A 237 4.84 2.38 31.91
CA SER A 237 4.63 3.77 31.48
C SER A 237 5.74 4.65 32.03
N HIS A 238 6.22 5.61 31.23
CA HIS A 238 7.20 6.62 31.64
C HIS A 238 8.57 6.07 32.12
N ARG A 239 8.92 4.84 31.70
CA ARG A 239 10.29 4.33 31.84
C ARG A 239 11.05 4.58 30.56
N HIS A 240 12.02 5.50 30.61
CA HIS A 240 12.83 5.88 29.46
C HIS A 240 13.61 4.69 28.87
N GLU A 241 13.92 3.69 29.71
CA GLU A 241 14.55 2.45 29.28
C GLU A 241 13.63 1.56 28.45
N ASN A 242 12.31 1.75 28.53
CA ASN A 242 11.32 0.96 27.79
C ASN A 242 10.62 1.74 26.66
N VAL A 243 10.42 3.05 26.82
CA VAL A 243 9.84 3.95 25.82
C VAL A 243 10.54 5.29 25.88
N ARG A 244 11.10 5.76 24.76
CA ARG A 244 11.73 7.08 24.65
C ARG A 244 11.66 7.62 23.23
N VAL A 245 11.90 8.91 23.06
CA VAL A 245 12.22 9.50 21.77
C VAL A 245 13.73 9.70 21.68
N GLU A 246 14.37 9.10 20.69
CA GLU A 246 15.81 9.16 20.49
C GLU A 246 16.13 9.39 19.01
N ASN A 247 16.85 10.48 18.73
CA ASN A 247 17.24 10.90 17.36
C ASN A 247 16.05 11.01 16.39
N GLY A 248 14.93 11.56 16.86
CA GLY A 248 13.70 11.71 16.06
C GLY A 248 12.97 10.39 15.79
N ASN A 249 13.18 9.37 16.62
CA ASN A 249 12.47 8.10 16.53
C ASN A 249 11.87 7.73 17.89
N LEU A 250 10.67 7.18 17.88
CA LEU A 250 10.16 6.42 19.01
C LEU A 250 10.95 5.11 19.15
N VAL A 251 11.55 4.91 20.30
CA VAL A 251 12.25 3.68 20.68
C VAL A 251 11.42 2.98 21.74
N ILE A 252 11.01 1.74 21.43
CA ILE A 252 10.41 0.81 22.38
C ILE A 252 11.39 -0.34 22.59
N GLU A 253 11.80 -0.56 23.83
CA GLU A 253 12.83 -1.53 24.15
C GLU A 253 12.36 -2.47 25.26
N ALA A 254 12.32 -3.76 24.94
CA ALA A 254 12.07 -4.81 25.92
C ALA A 254 13.35 -5.12 26.69
N ARG A 255 13.27 -5.23 28.01
CA ARG A 255 14.43 -5.47 28.88
C ARG A 255 14.21 -6.71 29.73
N PRO A 256 15.22 -7.61 29.82
CA PRO A 256 15.19 -8.72 30.76
C PRO A 256 15.38 -8.17 32.17
N GLU A 257 14.30 -8.08 32.92
CA GLU A 257 14.29 -7.73 34.34
C GLU A 257 13.04 -8.30 35.00
N GLU A 258 13.17 -8.74 36.25
CA GLU A 258 12.00 -9.14 37.03
C GLU A 258 11.21 -7.91 37.47
N TYR A 259 9.98 -7.78 36.99
CA TYR A 259 9.11 -6.65 37.31
C TYR A 259 7.65 -7.10 37.39
N GLN A 260 7.02 -6.89 38.56
CA GLN A 260 5.60 -7.19 38.80
C GLN A 260 5.18 -8.63 38.37
N GLY A 261 6.07 -9.61 38.59
CA GLY A 261 5.84 -11.02 38.27
C GLY A 261 6.07 -11.41 36.80
N SER A 262 6.64 -10.51 35.99
CA SER A 262 7.10 -10.79 34.63
C SER A 262 8.63 -10.75 34.56
N ASN A 263 9.21 -11.54 33.63
CA ASN A 263 10.68 -11.62 33.45
C ASN A 263 11.23 -10.56 32.49
N PHE A 264 10.33 -9.79 31.88
CA PHE A 264 10.66 -8.73 30.95
C PHE A 264 9.77 -7.52 31.23
N THR A 265 10.31 -6.33 30.97
CA THR A 265 9.51 -5.10 30.82
C THR A 265 9.60 -4.61 29.40
N SER A 266 8.58 -3.90 28.94
CA SER A 266 8.57 -3.29 27.61
C SER A 266 7.65 -2.08 27.60
N GLY A 267 7.68 -1.35 26.50
CA GLY A 267 6.77 -0.24 26.24
C GLY A 267 5.59 -0.66 25.39
N ARG A 268 4.40 -0.14 25.68
CA ARG A 268 3.25 -0.23 24.77
C ARG A 268 2.50 1.08 24.76
N LEU A 269 2.25 1.60 23.56
CA LEU A 269 1.58 2.86 23.34
C LEU A 269 0.39 2.67 22.41
N ASN A 270 -0.67 3.45 22.62
CA ASN A 270 -1.76 3.64 21.66
C ASN A 270 -1.79 5.11 21.24
N GLY A 271 -2.00 5.38 19.95
CA GLY A 271 -2.33 6.73 19.49
C GLY A 271 -3.70 7.17 20.05
N LYS A 272 -3.82 8.44 20.40
CA LYS A 272 -5.06 9.08 20.86
C LYS A 272 -5.88 9.65 19.71
#